data_AF-A0A9D2G8Z0-F1
#
_entry.id   AF-A0A9D2G8Z0-F1
#
_cell.length_a   1.000
_cell.length_b   1.000
_cell.length_c   1.000
_cell.angle_alpha   90.00
_cell.angle_beta   90.00
_cell.angle_gamma   90.00
#
_symmetry.space_group_name_H-M   'P 1'
#
loop_
_entity.id
_entity.type
_entity.pdbx_description
1 polymer ?
#
loop_
_entity_poly.entity_id
_entity_poly.type
_entity_poly.pdbx_seq_one_letter_code
_entity_poly.pdbx_strand_id
1 'polypeptide(L)' 'VGFLYGMVAGNHDIETVFIDSVLKQANITLESLPAFLQKLNKISSENNIDFYLSISAEKNDIPDIDSIECNVIS' A
#
# COMPACT_ATOMS: atom_id res chain seq x y z
N VAL A 1 4.03 7.87 2.70
CA VAL A 1 4.64 6.71 3.40
C VAL A 1 5.47 7.06 4.63
N GLY A 2 5.90 8.31 4.86
CA GLY A 2 6.72 8.65 6.05
C GLY A 2 6.11 8.22 7.40
N PHE A 3 4.79 8.33 7.54
CA PHE A 3 4.05 7.81 8.71
C PHE A 3 4.30 6.30 8.95
N LEU A 4 4.26 5.49 7.90
CA LEU A 4 4.50 4.04 8.00
C LEU A 4 5.94 3.74 8.42
N TYR A 5 6.93 4.45 7.87
CA TYR A 5 8.32 4.31 8.32
C TYR A 5 8.47 4.63 9.81
N GLY A 6 7.77 5.66 10.31
CA GLY A 6 7.77 5.99 11.74
C GLY A 6 7.15 4.90 12.61
N MET A 7 6.03 4.30 12.16
CA MET A 7 5.40 3.17 12.87
C MET A 7 6.34 1.97 12.96
N VAL A 8 6.92 1.56 11.83
CA VAL A 8 7.79 0.38 11.75
C VAL A 8 9.10 0.58 12.53
N ALA A 9 9.67 1.79 12.50
CA ALA A 9 10.85 2.13 13.30
C ALA A 9 10.55 2.20 14.82
N GLY A 10 9.30 2.49 15.19
CA GLY A 10 8.88 2.61 16.59
C GLY A 10 8.38 1.29 17.19
N ASN A 11 7.93 0.35 16.37
CA ASN A 11 7.43 -0.94 16.80
C ASN A 11 7.78 -2.03 15.76
N HIS A 12 8.77 -2.85 16.09
CA HIS A 12 9.26 -3.93 15.24
C HIS A 12 8.39 -5.19 15.29
N ASP A 13 7.42 -5.28 16.21
CA ASP A 13 6.50 -6.43 16.33
C ASP A 13 5.28 -6.28 15.39
N ILE A 14 5.24 -5.25 14.54
CA ILE A 14 4.17 -5.09 13.56
C ILE A 14 4.37 -6.11 12.45
N GLU A 15 3.42 -7.03 12.31
CA GLU A 15 3.43 -8.04 11.25
C GLU A 15 2.48 -7.69 10.10
N THR A 16 1.44 -6.89 10.36
CA THR A 16 0.39 -6.61 9.37
C THR A 16 -0.17 -5.20 9.50
N VAL A 17 -0.41 -4.55 8.37
CA VAL A 17 -1.02 -3.22 8.27
C VAL A 17 -2.19 -3.23 7.28
N PHE A 18 -3.34 -2.74 7.74
CA PHE A 18 -4.52 -2.54 6.90
C PHE A 18 -4.69 -1.05 6.57
N ILE A 19 -4.82 -0.72 5.29
CA ILE A 19 -5.05 0.64 4.79
C ILE A 19 -6.37 0.67 4.05
N ASP A 20 -7.40 1.26 4.66
CA ASP A 20 -8.72 1.37 4.05
C ASP A 20 -8.86 2.65 3.21
N SER A 21 -9.67 2.56 2.15
CA SER A 21 -10.08 3.68 1.30
C SER A 21 -8.89 4.51 0.78
N VAL A 22 -7.90 3.85 0.19
CA VAL A 22 -6.62 4.46 -0.22
C VAL A 22 -6.80 5.66 -1.17
N LEU A 23 -7.79 5.61 -2.07
CA LEU A 23 -8.08 6.70 -3.01
C LEU A 23 -8.75 7.93 -2.37
N LYS A 24 -9.24 7.83 -1.13
CA LYS A 24 -9.74 9.00 -0.39
C LYS A 24 -8.61 9.81 0.26
N GLN A 25 -7.39 9.27 0.29
CA GLN A 25 -6.24 10.01 0.79
C GLN A 25 -5.86 11.10 -0.21
N ALA A 26 -5.74 12.34 0.26
CA ALA A 26 -5.63 13.56 -0.57
C ALA A 26 -4.49 13.57 -1.62
N ASN A 27 -3.54 12.64 -1.55
CA ASN A 27 -2.35 12.58 -2.39
C ASN A 27 -2.26 11.30 -3.23
N ILE A 28 -3.27 10.43 -3.21
CA ILE A 28 -3.28 9.18 -3.97
C ILE A 28 -4.39 9.24 -5.02
N THR A 29 -4.00 9.20 -6.28
CA THR A 29 -4.87 9.10 -7.45
C THR A 29 -4.64 7.74 -8.10
N LEU A 30 -5.48 7.36 -9.07
CA LEU A 30 -5.27 6.13 -9.84
C LEU A 30 -3.90 6.11 -10.53
N GLU A 31 -3.45 7.25 -11.06
CA GLU A 31 -2.14 7.38 -11.71
C GLU A 31 -0.97 7.27 -10.73
N SER A 32 -1.11 7.75 -9.49
CA SER A 32 -0.03 7.71 -8.49
C SER A 32 -0.04 6.46 -7.61
N LEU A 33 -1.11 5.66 -7.69
CA LEU A 33 -1.30 4.43 -6.92
C LEU A 33 -0.19 3.39 -7.16
N PRO A 34 0.26 3.09 -8.40
CA PRO A 34 1.35 2.13 -8.61
C PRO A 34 2.64 2.54 -7.89
N ALA A 35 3.00 3.83 -7.97
CA ALA A 35 4.18 4.37 -7.28
C ALA A 35 4.02 4.34 -5.75
N PHE A 36 2.79 4.43 -5.24
CA PHE A 36 2.50 4.25 -3.81
C PHE A 36 2.65 2.79 -3.38
N LEU A 37 2.08 1.85 -4.13
CA LEU A 37 2.17 0.41 -3.86
C LEU A 37 3.62 -0.09 -3.93
N GLN A 38 4.43 0.39 -4.88
CA GLN A 38 5.87 0.08 -4.93
C GLN A 38 6.61 0.50 -3.64
N LYS A 39 6.26 1.64 -3.06
CA LYS A 39 6.84 2.09 -1.78
C LYS A 39 6.39 1.21 -0.62
N LEU A 40 5.17 0.68 -0.65
CA LEU A 40 4.69 -0.28 0.35
C LEU A 40 5.40 -1.62 0.21
N ASN A 41 5.58 -2.13 -1.01
CA ASN A 41 6.33 -3.37 -1.26
C ASN A 41 7.77 -3.29 -0.74
N LYS A 42 8.40 -2.13 -0.86
CA LYS A 42 9.71 -1.89 -0.25
C LYS A 42 9.67 -2.03 1.27
N ILE A 43 8.72 -1.38 1.94
CA ILE A 43 8.56 -1.48 3.40
C ILE A 43 8.24 -2.92 3.81
N SER A 44 7.34 -3.58 3.07
CA SER A 44 6.92 -4.97 3.29
C SER A 44 8.11 -5.92 3.28
N SER A 45 8.91 -5.89 2.21
CA SER A 45 10.08 -6.77 2.06
C SER A 45 11.20 -6.46 3.05
N GLU A 46 11.46 -5.19 3.35
CA GLU A 46 12.52 -4.80 4.28
C GLU A 46 12.21 -5.14 5.74
N ASN A 47 10.93 -5.21 6.11
CA ASN A 47 10.50 -5.35 7.51
C ASN A 47 9.65 -6.60 7.76
N ASN A 48 9.43 -7.43 6.74
CA ASN A 48 8.60 -8.63 6.79
C ASN A 48 7.16 -8.35 7.28
N ILE A 49 6.54 -7.32 6.69
CA ILE A 49 5.20 -6.83 7.05
C ILE A 49 4.23 -7.05 5.89
N ASP A 50 3.06 -7.62 6.17
CA ASP A 50 1.99 -7.74 5.20
C ASP A 50 1.14 -6.47 5.12
N PHE A 51 0.95 -5.94 3.92
CA PHE A 51 0.05 -4.81 3.67
C PHE A 51 -1.22 -5.27 2.96
N TYR A 52 -2.37 -4.89 3.51
CA TYR A 52 -3.69 -5.10 2.90
C TYR A 52 -4.31 -3.75 2.61
N LEU A 53 -4.73 -3.55 1.35
CA LEU A 53 -5.28 -2.29 0.90
C LEU A 53 -6.70 -2.46 0.36
N SER A 54 -7.59 -1.56 0.78
CA SER A 54 -8.91 -1.38 0.18
C SER A 54 -8.89 -0.19 -0.77
N ILE A 55 -9.27 -0.45 -2.02
CA ILE A 55 -9.21 0.51 -3.13
C ILE A 55 -10.59 0.58 -3.76
N SER A 56 -11.21 1.76 -3.70
CA SER A 56 -12.53 2.01 -4.28
C SER A 56 -12.45 2.27 -5.79
N ALA A 57 -11.84 1.35 -6.53
CA ALA A 57 -11.74 1.37 -7.98
C ALA A 57 -11.62 -0.07 -8.50
N GLU A 58 -12.08 -0.31 -9.73
CA GLU A 58 -11.91 -1.64 -10.32
C GLU A 58 -10.44 -1.88 -10.68
N LYS A 59 -10.03 -3.15 -10.63
CA LYS A 59 -8.66 -3.55 -10.98
C LYS A 59 -8.26 -3.07 -12.39
N ASN A 60 -9.20 -3.09 -13.34
CA ASN A 60 -8.97 -2.66 -14.72
C ASN A 60 -8.73 -1.15 -14.87
N ASP A 61 -9.19 -0.35 -13.90
CA ASP A 61 -9.02 1.11 -13.91
C ASP A 61 -7.67 1.55 -13.33
N ILE A 62 -6.92 0.61 -12.72
CA ILE A 62 -5.64 0.89 -12.10
C ILE A 62 -4.53 0.56 -13.10
N PRO A 63 -3.81 1.57 -13.62
CA PRO A 63 -2.71 1.32 -14.55
C PRO A 63 -1.63 0.47 -13.87
N ASP A 64 -1.03 -0.46 -14.63
CA ASP A 64 0.10 -1.28 -14.21
C ASP A 64 -0.11 -2.17 -12.96
N ILE A 65 -1.37 -2.38 -12.54
CA ILE A 65 -1.71 -3.16 -11.34
C ILE A 65 -1.22 -4.62 -11.40
N ASP A 66 -1.15 -5.21 -12.59
CA ASP A 66 -0.73 -6.61 -12.77
C ASP A 66 0.76 -6.83 -12.49
N SER A 67 1.54 -5.76 -12.35
CA SER A 67 2.97 -5.83 -12.01
C SER A 67 3.24 -5.79 -10.50
N ILE A 68 2.19 -5.77 -9.66
CA ILE A 68 2.31 -5.48 -8.23
C ILE A 68 1.81 -6.69 -7.41
N GLU A 69 2.72 -7.30 -6.67
CA GLU A 69 2.41 -8.30 -5.63
C GLU A 69 1.84 -7.60 -4.38
N CYS A 70 0.60 -7.12 -4.44
CA CYS A 70 -0.12 -6.62 -3.26
C CYS A 70 -1.50 -7.27 -3.22
N ASN A 71 -1.93 -7.68 -2.02
CA ASN A 71 -3.28 -8.20 -1.81
C ASN A 71 -4.28 -7.04 -1.84
N VAL A 72 -4.82 -6.75 -3.03
CA VAL A 72 -5.87 -5.76 -3.23
C VAL A 72 -7.21 -6.40 -2.90
N ILE A 73 -7.93 -5.81 -1.93
CA ILE A 73 -9.31 -6.16 -1.62
C ILE A 73 -10.17 -5.06 -2.23
N SER A 74 -10.73 -5.35 -3.41
CA SER A 74 -11.73 -4.51 -4.09
C SER A 74 -13.13 -4.73 -3.53
#